data_AF-A0A6G7LN72-F1
#
_entry.id   AF-A0A6G7LN72-F1
#
_cell.length_a   1.000
_cell.length_b   1.000
_cell.length_c   1.000
_cell.angle_alpha   90.00
_cell.angle_beta   90.00
_cell.angle_gamma   90.00
#
_symmetry.space_group_name_H-M   'P 1'
#
loop_
_entity.id
_entity.type
_entity.pdbx_description
1 polymer ?
#
loop_
_entity_poly.entity_id
_entity_poly.type
_entity_poly.pdbx_seq_one_letter_code
_entity_poly.pdbx_strand_id
1 'polypeptide(L)'
;MKTQLHAELAQVKRSLAITQLLGAPGILLIGLALYGLVIAEGDAFIQALNNPINCYLLIAIGSAITLWEALKIIKLSKKQTQLLKQLDECNELSEKENA
;
A
#
# COMPACT_ATOMS: atom_id res chain seq x y z
N MET A 1 15.79 -17.67 -18.13
CA MET A 1 15.41 -16.25 -18.07
C MET A 1 14.02 -16.05 -17.46
N LYS A 2 12.96 -16.74 -17.92
CA LYS A 2 11.60 -16.69 -17.35
C LYS A 2 11.53 -16.88 -15.81
N THR A 3 12.35 -17.76 -15.25
CA THR A 3 12.42 -18.02 -13.79
C THR A 3 12.86 -16.81 -12.96
N GLN A 4 13.74 -15.95 -13.50
CA GLN A 4 14.19 -14.72 -12.83
C GLN A 4 13.04 -13.70 -12.75
N LEU A 5 12.26 -13.58 -13.84
CA LEU A 5 11.11 -12.67 -13.90
C LEU A 5 10.00 -13.05 -12.91
N HIS A 6 9.73 -14.35 -12.76
CA HIS A 6 8.77 -14.85 -11.76
C HIS A 6 9.23 -14.55 -10.33
N ALA A 7 10.53 -14.65 -10.04
CA ALA A 7 11.10 -14.33 -8.73
C ALA A 7 10.97 -12.83 -8.40
N GLU A 8 11.24 -11.93 -9.35
CA GLU A 8 11.02 -10.49 -9.17
C GLU A 8 9.54 -10.16 -8.94
N LEU A 9 8.63 -10.78 -9.70
CA LEU A 9 7.18 -10.63 -9.51
C LEU A 9 6.72 -11.07 -8.11
N ALA A 10 7.24 -12.21 -7.62
CA ALA A 10 6.94 -12.69 -6.28
C ALA A 10 7.46 -11.73 -5.20
N GLN A 11 8.65 -11.15 -5.39
CA GLN A 11 9.25 -10.20 -4.47
C GLN A 11 8.46 -8.88 -4.43
N VAL A 12 8.00 -8.39 -5.58
CA VAL A 12 7.10 -7.24 -5.72
C VAL A 12 5.78 -7.51 -4.99
N LYS A 13 5.15 -8.67 -5.21
CA LYS A 13 3.91 -9.05 -4.50
C LYS A 13 4.11 -9.11 -2.98
N ARG A 14 5.24 -9.64 -2.51
CA ARG A 14 5.54 -9.72 -1.07
C ARG A 14 5.72 -8.33 -0.44
N SER A 15 6.41 -7.43 -1.15
CA SER A 15 6.51 -6.02 -0.75
C SER A 15 5.16 -5.33 -0.72
N LEU A 16 4.27 -5.64 -1.67
CA LEU A 16 2.92 -5.11 -1.71
C LEU A 16 2.08 -5.59 -0.52
N ALA A 17 2.15 -6.89 -0.18
CA ALA A 17 1.43 -7.47 0.96
C ALA A 17 1.87 -6.88 2.31
N ILE A 18 3.17 -6.69 2.52
CA ILE A 18 3.69 -6.01 3.72
C ILE A 18 3.19 -4.57 3.77
N THR A 19 3.17 -3.88 2.62
CA THR A 19 2.67 -2.50 2.54
C THR A 19 1.17 -2.44 2.84
N GLN A 20 0.36 -3.38 2.36
CA GLN A 20 -1.08 -3.44 2.69
C GLN A 20 -1.33 -3.75 4.17
N LEU A 21 -0.48 -4.58 4.78
CA LEU A 21 -0.56 -4.90 6.21
C LEU A 21 -0.24 -3.67 7.10
N LEU A 22 0.65 -2.80 6.65
CA LEU A 22 0.93 -1.51 7.29
C LEU A 22 -0.12 -0.43 6.96
N GLY A 23 -0.83 -0.57 5.85
CA GLY A 23 -1.81 0.42 5.39
C GLY A 23 -3.19 0.29 6.00
N ALA A 24 -3.61 -0.94 6.27
CA ALA A 24 -4.83 -1.21 7.02
C ALA A 24 -4.90 -0.47 8.36
N PRO A 25 -3.86 -0.50 9.24
CA PRO A 25 -3.87 0.28 10.47
C PRO A 25 -3.79 1.78 10.21
N GLY A 26 -3.12 2.25 9.15
CA GLY A 26 -3.09 3.67 8.79
C GLY A 26 -4.49 4.24 8.49
N ILE A 27 -5.28 3.53 7.69
CA ILE A 27 -6.66 3.92 7.36
C ILE A 27 -7.58 3.80 8.59
N LEU A 28 -7.41 2.75 9.39
CA LEU A 28 -8.13 2.59 10.66
C LEU A 28 -7.84 3.74 11.64
N LEU A 29 -6.58 4.19 11.73
CA LEU A 29 -6.19 5.33 12.57
C LEU A 29 -6.80 6.64 12.10
N ILE A 30 -6.85 6.90 10.78
CA ILE A 30 -7.52 8.08 10.23
C ILE A 30 -9.03 8.02 10.53
N GLY A 31 -9.66 6.86 10.32
CA GLY A 31 -11.08 6.64 10.61
C GLY A 31 -11.40 6.85 12.09
N LEU A 32 -10.56 6.32 13.00
CA LEU A 32 -10.69 6.55 14.43
C LEU A 32 -10.53 8.03 14.78
N ALA A 33 -9.52 8.71 14.25
CA ALA A 33 -9.28 10.11 14.54
C ALA A 33 -10.45 11.01 14.11
N LEU A 34 -11.03 10.73 12.94
CA LEU A 34 -12.24 11.39 12.47
C LEU A 34 -13.45 11.08 13.37
N TYR A 35 -13.61 9.83 13.80
CA TYR A 35 -14.64 9.46 14.77
C TYR A 35 -14.49 10.25 16.08
N GLY A 36 -13.28 10.35 16.63
CA GLY A 36 -13.03 11.13 17.84
C GLY A 36 -13.30 12.62 17.70
N LEU A 37 -12.93 13.21 16.55
CA LEU A 37 -13.08 14.64 16.31
C LEU A 37 -14.53 15.05 15.98
N VAL A 38 -15.25 14.22 15.22
CA VAL A 38 -16.55 14.57 14.63
C VAL A 38 -17.73 13.93 15.36
N ILE A 39 -17.55 12.76 15.98
CA ILE A 39 -18.65 11.96 16.55
C ILE A 39 -18.56 11.90 18.08
N ALA A 40 -17.36 11.75 18.65
CA ALA A 40 -17.23 11.46 20.07
C ALA A 40 -17.47 12.67 20.99
N GLU A 41 -17.30 13.91 20.52
CA GLU A 41 -17.57 15.17 21.27
C GLU A 41 -17.10 15.19 22.75
N GLY A 42 -16.05 14.44 23.10
CA GLY A 42 -15.54 14.35 24.48
C GLY A 42 -15.86 13.06 25.26
N ASP A 43 -16.51 12.06 24.65
CA ASP A 43 -16.72 10.70 25.20
C ASP A 43 -16.19 9.63 24.23
N ALA A 44 -14.92 9.75 23.84
CA ALA A 44 -14.30 8.78 22.93
C ALA A 44 -13.92 7.48 23.66
N PHE A 45 -14.16 6.33 23.01
CA PHE A 45 -13.75 4.99 23.49
C PHE A 45 -12.25 4.89 23.82
N ILE A 46 -11.43 5.76 23.22
CA ILE A 46 -10.01 5.92 23.53
C ILE A 46 -9.81 7.32 24.14
N GLN A 47 -9.38 7.40 25.40
CA GLN A 47 -9.11 8.69 26.08
C GLN A 47 -8.11 9.57 25.32
N ALA A 48 -7.20 8.98 24.54
CA ALA A 48 -6.27 9.72 23.69
C ALA A 48 -6.97 10.57 22.61
N LEU A 49 -8.22 10.26 22.25
CA LEU A 49 -9.04 10.95 21.25
C LEU A 49 -9.88 12.10 21.84
N ASN A 50 -9.94 12.25 23.16
CA ASN A 50 -10.65 13.37 23.80
C ASN A 50 -9.93 14.71 23.63
N ASN A 51 -8.61 14.67 23.37
CA ASN A 51 -7.85 15.88 23.10
C ASN A 51 -7.80 16.13 21.58
N PRO A 52 -8.32 17.28 21.09
CA PRO A 52 -8.33 17.58 19.66
C PRO A 52 -6.91 17.61 19.06
N ILE A 53 -5.91 18.02 19.86
CA ILE A 53 -4.49 18.00 19.48
C ILE A 53 -4.02 16.59 19.09
N ASN A 54 -4.39 15.58 19.88
CA ASN A 54 -4.04 14.20 19.58
C ASN A 54 -4.75 13.68 18.33
N CYS A 55 -6.01 14.07 18.09
CA CYS A 55 -6.73 13.74 16.86
C CYS A 55 -6.03 14.31 15.63
N TYR A 56 -5.61 15.58 15.66
CA TYR A 56 -4.84 16.19 14.57
C TYR A 56 -3.50 15.47 14.33
N LEU A 57 -2.81 15.06 15.40
CA LEU A 57 -1.57 14.28 15.31
C LEU A 57 -1.79 12.90 14.68
N LEU A 58 -2.88 12.22 15.05
CA LEU A 58 -3.24 10.91 14.50
C LEU A 58 -3.62 11.00 13.02
N ILE A 59 -4.33 12.06 12.61
CA ILE A 59 -4.64 12.36 11.21
C ILE A 59 -3.36 12.70 10.44
N ALA A 60 -2.45 13.50 11.00
CA ALA A 60 -1.18 13.86 10.36
C ALA A 60 -0.31 12.62 10.12
N ILE A 61 -0.17 11.75 11.12
CA ILE A 61 0.60 10.50 10.99
C ILE A 61 -0.09 9.55 10.01
N GLY A 62 -1.40 9.34 10.15
CA GLY A 62 -2.17 8.46 9.27
C GLY A 62 -2.08 8.91 7.81
N SER A 63 -2.31 10.20 7.53
CA SER A 63 -2.23 10.76 6.18
C SER A 63 -0.82 10.67 5.58
N ALA A 64 0.23 10.87 6.37
CA ALA A 64 1.61 10.68 5.93
C ALA A 64 1.90 9.23 5.53
N ILE A 65 1.43 8.25 6.32
CA ILE A 65 1.56 6.82 6.02
C ILE A 65 0.78 6.48 4.75
N THR A 66 -0.49 6.88 4.64
CA THR A 66 -1.31 6.62 3.46
C THR A 66 -0.71 7.23 2.19
N LEU A 67 -0.15 8.43 2.27
CA LEU A 67 0.51 9.08 1.13
C LEU A 67 1.77 8.31 0.71
N TRP A 68 2.60 7.89 1.67
CA TRP A 68 3.79 7.08 1.42
C TRP A 68 3.44 5.74 0.76
N GLU A 69 2.39 5.08 1.25
CA GLU A 69 1.90 3.82 0.69
C GLU A 69 1.36 3.97 -0.72
N ALA A 70 0.57 5.02 -0.98
CA ALA A 70 0.06 5.30 -2.31
C ALA A 70 1.21 5.48 -3.32
N LEU A 71 2.24 6.25 -2.94
CA LEU A 71 3.44 6.44 -3.77
C LEU A 71 4.19 5.11 -4.02
N LYS A 72 4.30 4.26 -3.00
CA LYS A 72 4.96 2.96 -3.10
C LYS A 72 4.17 2.00 -3.99
N ILE A 73 2.84 1.96 -3.88
CA ILE A 73 1.94 1.15 -4.71
C ILE A 73 2.04 1.57 -6.18
N ILE A 74 2.06 2.88 -6.47
CA ILE A 74 2.19 3.39 -7.83
C ILE A 74 3.55 2.97 -8.44
N LYS A 75 4.65 3.12 -7.69
CA LYS A 75 5.97 2.68 -8.14
C LYS A 75 6.04 1.17 -8.38
N LEU A 76 5.50 0.37 -7.46
CA LEU A 76 5.46 -1.09 -7.63
C LEU A 76 4.60 -1.51 -8.82
N SER A 77 3.44 -0.89 -9.01
CA SER A 77 2.53 -1.21 -10.12
C SER A 77 3.20 -0.94 -11.46
N LYS A 78 3.90 0.20 -11.61
CA LYS A 78 4.68 0.49 -12.82
C LYS A 78 5.74 -0.58 -13.11
N LYS A 79 6.50 -1.00 -12.08
CA LYS A 79 7.48 -2.09 -12.23
C LYS A 79 6.81 -3.41 -12.61
N GLN A 80 5.67 -3.72 -12.01
CA GLN A 80 4.93 -4.94 -12.29
C GLN A 80 4.43 -4.97 -13.75
N THR A 81 3.89 -3.86 -14.26
CA THR A 81 3.46 -3.74 -15.66
C THR A 81 4.62 -3.87 -16.63
N GLN A 82 5.79 -3.27 -16.33
CA GLN A 82 6.98 -3.41 -17.17
C GLN A 82 7.49 -4.86 -17.20
N LEU A 83 7.53 -5.54 -16.05
CA LEU A 83 7.95 -6.94 -15.98
C LEU A 83 6.96 -7.87 -16.70
N LEU A 84 5.65 -7.63 -16.59
CA LEU A 84 4.63 -8.37 -17.33
C LEU A 84 4.82 -8.24 -18.85
N LYS A 85 5.10 -7.03 -19.33
CA LYS A 85 5.34 -6.78 -20.75
C LYS A 85 6.59 -7.51 -21.26
N GLN A 86 7.69 -7.48 -20.51
CA GLN A 86 8.90 -8.21 -20.88
C GLN A 86 8.72 -9.74 -20.83
N LEU A 87 7.84 -10.25 -19.96
CA LEU A 87 7.52 -11.67 -19.91
C LEU A 87 6.79 -12.11 -21.18
N ASP A 88 5.84 -11.29 -21.64
CA ASP A 88 5.03 -11.53 -22.83
C ASP A 88 5.91 -11.55 -24.09
N GLU A 89 6.75 -10.53 -24.27
CA GLU A 89 7.72 -10.45 -25.38
C GLU A 89 8.70 -11.64 -25.38
N CYS A 90 9.18 -12.07 -24.20
CA CYS A 90 10.04 -13.26 -24.08
C CYS A 90 9.28 -14.57 -24.37
N ASN A 91 7.97 -14.61 -24.13
CA ASN A 91 7.14 -15.77 -24.44
C ASN A 91 6.89 -15.89 -25.95
N GLU A 92 6.56 -14.79 -26.62
CA GLU A 92 6.39 -14.76 -28.09
C GLU A 92 7.68 -15.15 -28.83
N LEU A 93 8.84 -14.66 -28.39
CA LEU A 93 10.14 -15.04 -28.98
C LEU A 93 10.46 -16.52 -28.81
N SER A 94 10.13 -17.09 -27.64
CA SER A 94 10.30 -18.51 -27.36
C SER A 94 9.39 -19.40 -28.20
N GLU A 95 8.22 -18.91 -28.62
CA GLU A 95 7.28 -19.63 -29.47
C GLU A 95 7.70 -19.56 -30.94
N LYS A 96 8.24 -18.41 -31.37
CA LYS A 96 8.83 -18.20 -32.71
C LYS A 96 10.12 -19.00 -32.95
N GLU A 97 10.89 -19.27 -31.90
CA GLU A 97 12.15 -20.04 -32.00
C GLU A 97 11.92 -21.56 -31.97
N ASN A 98 10.78 -22.03 -31.44
CA ASN A 98 10.42 -23.45 -31.38
C ASN A 98 9.43 -23.89 -32.49
N ALA A 99 9.09 -23.00 -33.43
CA ALA A 99 8.25 -23.26 -34.60
C ALA A 99 9.10 -23.25 -35.88
#